data_AF-A0A433SUR5-F1
#
_entry.id   AF-A0A433SUR5-F1
#
_cell.length_a   1.000
_cell.length_b   1.000
_cell.length_c   1.000
_cell.angle_alpha   90.00
_cell.angle_beta   90.00
_cell.angle_gamma   90.00
#
_symmetry.space_group_name_H-M   'P 1'
#
loop_
_entity.id
_entity.type
_entity.pdbx_description
1 polymer ?
#
loop_
_entity_poly.entity_id
_entity_poly.type
_entity_poly.pdbx_seq_one_letter_code
_entity_poly.pdbx_strand_id
1 'polypeptide(L)'
;MLFRLNFLVVFVAMVTNNGYMLYYICAMHTYWFITVYVFMRVLHSWNRNPRLMALKFAAYAFFNAIIFEIPGVSEKVFWPLHFVLGLDDGSPSIMHEWTFRSGLDHWACFCGMLCAYNYPHFENYMTYLDSKSADSKESLRKLLIRMGIAAACICLGCVWFFSVMGLEKYTYNSYHPYTSMIPVVCFIVLRNIHPKLRSYHIGLFAWLGKITLETYLSQLHIYLMANARTLLVFLDGYPMLNFALVTILYLVVSHRLFVITNDCSNFLLPHTKDMRRVLRNFACTALLFLLSMGVFFSVKIL
;
A
#
# COMPACT_ATOMS: atom_id res chain seq x y z
N MET A 1 2.38 11.31 5.41
CA MET A 1 2.08 9.98 4.82
C MET A 1 1.83 8.95 5.91
N LEU A 2 2.83 8.58 6.72
CA LEU A 2 2.67 7.59 7.80
C LEU A 2 1.55 7.92 8.79
N PHE A 3 1.40 9.18 9.16
CA PHE A 3 0.31 9.61 10.05
C PHE A 3 -1.07 9.26 9.47
N ARG A 4 -1.35 9.71 8.23
CA ARG A 4 -2.62 9.42 7.55
C ARG A 4 -2.90 7.91 7.45
N LEU A 5 -1.88 7.11 7.13
CA LEU A 5 -2.02 5.66 6.95
C LEU A 5 -2.37 4.92 8.25
N ASN A 6 -1.78 5.32 9.39
CA ASN A 6 -1.92 4.59 10.64
C ASN A 6 -2.96 5.19 11.59
N PHE A 7 -3.24 6.50 11.48
CA PHE A 7 -4.13 7.21 12.41
C PHE A 7 -5.50 6.53 12.48
N LEU A 8 -6.18 6.38 11.34
CA LEU A 8 -7.52 5.79 11.31
C LEU A 8 -7.53 4.35 11.85
N VAL A 9 -6.56 3.52 11.47
CA VAL A 9 -6.46 2.13 11.92
C VAL A 9 -6.29 2.03 13.43
N VAL A 10 -5.44 2.88 14.01
CA VAL A 10 -5.19 2.89 15.45
C VAL A 10 -6.47 3.20 16.22
N PHE A 11 -7.29 4.15 15.76
CA PHE A 11 -8.60 4.41 16.37
C PHE A 11 -9.59 3.28 16.15
N VAL A 12 -9.67 2.72 14.94
CA VAL A 12 -10.57 1.60 14.64
C VAL A 12 -10.21 0.39 15.50
N ALA A 13 -8.94 0.00 15.57
CA ALA A 13 -8.46 -1.11 16.38
C ALA A 13 -8.78 -0.91 17.87
N MET A 14 -8.61 0.30 18.40
CA MET A 14 -8.98 0.64 19.78
C MET A 14 -10.49 0.54 20.03
N VAL A 15 -11.31 1.08 19.13
CA VAL A 15 -12.77 1.10 19.29
C VAL A 15 -13.37 -0.30 19.14
N THR A 16 -12.87 -1.09 18.17
CA THR A 16 -13.37 -2.45 17.93
C THR A 16 -12.70 -3.50 18.81
N ASN A 17 -11.73 -3.13 19.65
CA ASN A 17 -10.91 -4.02 20.46
C ASN A 17 -10.34 -5.21 19.65
N ASN A 18 -9.88 -4.93 18.43
CA ASN A 18 -9.32 -5.94 17.51
C ASN A 18 -7.80 -5.77 17.40
N GLY A 19 -7.09 -6.86 17.13
CA GLY A 19 -5.65 -6.83 16.87
C GLY A 19 -5.32 -5.96 15.65
N TYR A 20 -4.23 -5.19 15.74
CA TYR A 20 -3.79 -4.29 14.67
C TYR A 20 -3.47 -5.05 13.36
N MET A 21 -3.01 -6.30 13.48
CA MET A 21 -2.74 -7.19 12.35
C MET A 21 -3.95 -7.53 11.48
N LEU A 22 -5.18 -7.38 11.97
CA LEU A 22 -6.37 -7.54 11.13
C LEU A 22 -6.39 -6.50 9.99
N TYR A 23 -5.71 -5.37 10.20
CA TYR A 23 -5.52 -4.28 9.23
C TYR A 23 -4.08 -4.24 8.71
N TYR A 24 -3.51 -5.42 8.42
CA TYR A 24 -2.10 -5.62 8.09
C TYR A 24 -1.54 -4.69 7.02
N ILE A 25 -2.36 -4.22 6.06
CA ILE A 25 -1.90 -3.34 4.96
C ILE A 25 -1.21 -2.10 5.53
N CYS A 26 -1.71 -1.53 6.62
CA CYS A 26 -1.14 -0.32 7.22
C CYS A 26 0.18 -0.60 7.94
N ALA A 27 0.26 -1.74 8.63
CA ALA A 27 1.50 -2.25 9.22
C ALA A 27 2.59 -2.44 8.15
N MET A 28 2.24 -3.10 7.03
CA MET A 28 3.16 -3.36 5.94
C MET A 28 3.66 -2.08 5.27
N HIS A 29 2.78 -1.13 4.96
CA HIS A 29 3.18 0.17 4.39
C HIS A 29 4.15 0.90 5.31
N THR A 30 3.91 0.85 6.62
CA THR A 30 4.79 1.48 7.62
C THR A 30 6.16 0.83 7.65
N TYR A 31 6.21 -0.50 7.68
CA TYR A 31 7.45 -1.24 7.64
C TYR A 31 8.26 -0.94 6.37
N TRP A 32 7.68 -1.13 5.19
CA TRP A 32 8.36 -0.89 3.92
C TRP A 32 8.81 0.57 3.74
N PHE A 33 8.02 1.52 4.21
CA PHE A 33 8.44 2.92 4.19
C PHE A 33 9.66 3.15 5.10
N ILE A 34 9.63 2.63 6.33
CA ILE A 34 10.74 2.79 7.29
C ILE A 34 12.00 2.10 6.78
N THR A 35 11.91 0.89 6.24
CA THR A 35 13.09 0.17 5.73
C THR A 35 13.73 0.94 4.59
N VAL A 36 12.96 1.41 3.60
CA VAL A 36 13.47 2.23 2.49
C VAL A 36 14.07 3.53 3.01
N TYR A 37 13.37 4.22 3.93
CA TYR A 37 13.84 5.48 4.49
C TYR A 37 15.17 5.34 5.24
N VAL A 38 15.26 4.37 6.15
CA VAL A 38 16.48 4.07 6.91
C VAL A 38 17.59 3.68 5.95
N PHE A 39 17.31 2.80 5.00
CA PHE A 39 18.27 2.31 4.03
C PHE A 39 18.86 3.43 3.16
N MET A 40 18.02 4.35 2.70
CA MET A 40 18.45 5.51 1.92
C MET A 40 19.20 6.54 2.77
N ARG A 41 18.84 6.70 4.05
CA ARG A 41 19.47 7.64 4.98
C ARG A 41 20.85 7.18 5.45
N VAL A 42 21.03 5.90 5.71
CA VAL A 42 22.34 5.31 6.07
C VAL A 42 23.29 5.48 4.89
N LEU A 43 24.50 6.02 5.14
CA LEU A 43 25.50 6.31 4.09
C LEU A 43 24.92 7.15 2.93
N HIS A 44 24.24 8.25 3.25
CA HIS A 44 23.61 9.12 2.24
C HIS A 44 24.59 9.66 1.18
N SER A 45 25.88 9.81 1.52
CA SER A 45 26.92 10.28 0.60
C SER A 45 27.14 9.31 -0.58
N TRP A 46 26.88 8.01 -0.37
CA TRP A 46 27.06 6.97 -1.39
C TRP A 46 25.97 6.99 -2.46
N ASN A 47 24.82 7.62 -2.18
CA ASN A 47 23.68 7.67 -3.09
C ASN A 47 23.96 8.46 -4.38
N ARG A 48 25.03 9.27 -4.43
CA ARG A 48 25.41 10.02 -5.63
C ARG A 48 26.17 9.17 -6.66
N ASN A 49 26.87 8.13 -6.21
CA ASN A 49 27.72 7.31 -7.07
C ASN A 49 26.97 6.05 -7.51
N PRO A 50 26.72 5.82 -8.81
CA PRO A 50 25.92 4.69 -9.28
C PRO A 50 26.43 3.32 -8.83
N ARG A 51 27.75 3.13 -8.77
CA ARG A 51 28.37 1.86 -8.32
C ARG A 51 28.13 1.58 -6.84
N LEU A 52 28.25 2.61 -6.00
CA LEU A 52 27.99 2.47 -4.55
C LEU A 52 26.48 2.30 -4.29
N MET A 53 25.64 2.92 -5.11
CA MET A 53 24.19 2.70 -5.06
C MET A 53 23.81 1.27 -5.48
N ALA A 54 24.44 0.71 -6.52
CA ALA A 54 24.23 -0.70 -6.88
C ALA A 54 24.64 -1.65 -5.75
N LEU A 55 25.77 -1.39 -5.09
CA LEU A 55 26.20 -2.16 -3.91
C LEU A 55 25.18 -2.07 -2.78
N LYS A 56 24.64 -0.88 -2.52
CA LYS A 56 23.55 -0.69 -1.55
C LYS A 56 22.31 -1.50 -1.96
N PHE A 57 21.83 -1.42 -3.20
CA PHE A 57 20.69 -2.24 -3.63
C PHE A 57 20.94 -3.74 -3.46
N ALA A 58 22.15 -4.23 -3.78
CA ALA A 58 22.52 -5.62 -3.55
C ALA A 58 22.48 -5.98 -2.05
N ALA A 59 22.99 -5.11 -1.17
CA ALA A 59 22.92 -5.30 0.27
C ALA A 59 21.47 -5.30 0.78
N TYR A 60 20.60 -4.40 0.30
CA TYR A 60 19.18 -4.39 0.64
C TYR A 60 18.51 -5.70 0.22
N ALA A 61 18.71 -6.13 -1.02
CA ALA A 61 18.17 -7.39 -1.54
C ALA A 61 18.63 -8.58 -0.70
N PHE A 62 19.92 -8.62 -0.33
CA PHE A 62 20.50 -9.67 0.50
C PHE A 62 19.89 -9.71 1.91
N PHE A 63 19.81 -8.58 2.61
CA PHE A 63 19.19 -8.54 3.95
C PHE A 63 17.69 -8.87 3.89
N ASN A 64 16.99 -8.39 2.87
CA ASN A 64 15.57 -8.66 2.68
C ASN A 64 15.32 -10.15 2.41
N ALA A 65 16.15 -10.80 1.59
CA ALA A 65 16.11 -12.24 1.36
C ALA A 65 16.39 -13.02 2.65
N ILE A 66 17.40 -12.64 3.44
CA ILE A 66 17.69 -13.29 4.73
C ILE A 66 16.49 -13.24 5.69
N ILE A 67 15.81 -12.10 5.76
CA ILE A 67 14.69 -11.91 6.69
C ILE A 67 13.50 -12.79 6.31
N PHE A 68 13.17 -12.89 5.01
CA PHE A 68 11.91 -13.49 4.56
C PHE A 68 12.04 -14.86 3.88
N GLU A 69 13.20 -15.22 3.31
CA GLU A 69 13.41 -16.53 2.68
C GLU A 69 13.92 -17.59 3.67
N ILE A 70 14.60 -17.19 4.74
CA ILE A 70 15.07 -18.13 5.77
C ILE A 70 13.96 -18.33 6.82
N PRO A 71 13.42 -19.55 6.99
CA PRO A 71 12.38 -19.81 7.96
C PRO A 71 12.85 -19.49 9.39
N GLY A 72 12.02 -18.77 10.14
CA GLY A 72 12.27 -18.40 11.53
C GLY A 72 13.13 -17.15 11.76
N VAL A 73 13.75 -16.56 10.72
CA VAL A 73 14.51 -15.30 10.88
C VAL A 73 13.56 -14.12 11.03
N SER A 74 12.52 -14.04 10.20
CA SER A 74 11.46 -13.03 10.29
C SER A 74 10.88 -12.94 11.71
N GLU A 75 10.45 -14.07 12.28
CA GLU A 75 9.88 -14.12 13.63
C GLU A 75 10.84 -13.57 14.69
N LYS A 76 12.13 -13.91 14.60
CA LYS A 76 13.16 -13.39 15.53
C LYS A 76 13.40 -11.89 15.37
N VAL A 77 13.46 -11.40 14.13
CA VAL A 77 13.69 -9.96 13.83
C VAL A 77 12.52 -9.12 14.34
N PHE A 78 11.29 -9.61 14.16
CA PHE A 78 10.09 -8.88 14.53
C PHE A 78 9.58 -9.18 15.95
N TRP A 79 10.22 -10.10 16.68
CA TRP A 79 9.85 -10.46 18.06
C TRP A 79 9.64 -9.25 18.99
N PRO A 80 10.47 -8.20 18.98
CA PRO A 80 10.25 -7.03 19.84
C PRO A 80 8.93 -6.28 19.56
N LEU A 81 8.36 -6.46 18.38
CA LEU A 81 7.12 -5.81 17.93
C LEU A 81 5.90 -6.74 18.07
N HIS A 82 6.04 -7.88 18.74
CA HIS A 82 4.96 -8.85 18.97
C HIS A 82 3.69 -8.23 19.58
N PHE A 83 3.82 -7.20 20.44
CA PHE A 83 2.67 -6.54 21.05
C PHE A 83 1.79 -5.76 20.05
N VAL A 84 2.34 -5.35 18.90
CA VAL A 84 1.59 -4.66 17.83
C VAL A 84 1.28 -5.60 16.67
N LEU A 85 2.25 -6.43 16.30
CA LEU A 85 2.21 -7.27 15.11
C LEU A 85 1.77 -8.72 15.41
N GLY A 86 1.41 -9.01 16.65
CA GLY A 86 0.86 -10.30 17.05
C GLY A 86 -0.64 -10.40 16.74
N LEU A 87 -1.07 -11.56 16.29
CA LEU A 87 -2.47 -11.93 16.14
C LEU A 87 -2.70 -13.32 16.73
N ASP A 88 -3.63 -13.42 17.67
CA ASP A 88 -4.04 -14.69 18.26
C ASP A 88 -5.28 -15.22 17.53
N ASP A 89 -5.07 -16.00 16.47
CA ASP A 89 -6.11 -16.56 15.60
C ASP A 89 -6.13 -18.10 15.59
N GLY A 90 -5.37 -18.74 16.50
CA GLY A 90 -5.18 -20.19 16.54
C GLY A 90 -4.08 -20.71 15.61
N SER A 91 -3.32 -19.83 14.95
CA SER A 91 -2.13 -20.18 14.16
C SER A 91 -0.98 -20.71 15.03
N PRO A 92 -0.05 -21.49 14.45
CA PRO A 92 1.08 -22.08 15.19
C PRO A 92 2.05 -21.07 15.80
N SER A 93 2.11 -19.84 15.28
CA SER A 93 2.85 -18.73 15.88
C SER A 93 2.00 -17.46 15.87
N ILE A 94 2.09 -16.67 16.93
CA ILE A 94 1.34 -15.39 17.08
C ILE A 94 1.73 -14.38 15.98
N MET A 95 2.89 -14.57 15.35
CA MET A 95 3.40 -13.73 14.26
C MET A 95 3.27 -14.37 12.89
N HIS A 96 2.57 -15.51 12.78
CA HIS A 96 2.41 -16.23 11.53
C HIS A 96 1.83 -15.34 10.43
N GLU A 97 0.74 -14.63 10.73
CA GLU A 97 0.08 -13.76 9.76
C GLU A 97 0.99 -12.61 9.31
N TRP A 98 1.76 -12.01 10.22
CA TRP A 98 2.73 -10.98 9.86
C TRP A 98 3.79 -11.52 8.92
N THR A 99 4.44 -12.62 9.30
CA THR A 99 5.50 -13.26 8.52
C THR A 99 5.00 -13.69 7.15
N PHE A 100 3.82 -14.30 7.09
CA PHE A 100 3.20 -14.72 5.83
C PHE A 100 2.92 -13.53 4.92
N ARG A 101 2.24 -12.49 5.40
CA ARG A 101 1.84 -11.34 4.57
C ARG A 101 3.03 -10.49 4.12
N SER A 102 3.94 -10.17 5.03
CA SER A 102 5.15 -9.41 4.70
C SER A 102 6.09 -10.23 3.80
N GLY A 103 6.12 -11.55 3.97
CA GLY A 103 6.82 -12.49 3.08
C GLY A 103 6.20 -12.59 1.69
N LEU A 104 4.91 -12.35 1.51
CA LEU A 104 4.31 -12.33 0.16
C LEU A 104 4.81 -11.16 -0.69
N ASP A 105 5.01 -9.98 -0.07
CA ASP A 105 5.31 -8.74 -0.79
C ASP A 105 6.78 -8.30 -0.71
N HIS A 106 7.68 -9.14 -0.18
CA HIS A 106 9.03 -8.69 0.17
C HIS A 106 9.87 -8.18 -1.00
N TRP A 107 9.74 -8.75 -2.20
CA TRP A 107 10.41 -8.25 -3.39
C TRP A 107 9.73 -7.05 -4.04
N ALA A 108 8.45 -6.80 -3.71
CA ALA A 108 7.69 -5.71 -4.29
C ALA A 108 8.30 -4.35 -3.98
N CYS A 109 8.67 -4.16 -2.72
CA CYS A 109 9.33 -2.94 -2.25
C CYS A 109 10.67 -2.71 -2.98
N PHE A 110 11.47 -3.77 -3.15
CA PHE A 110 12.74 -3.68 -3.85
C PHE A 110 12.56 -3.28 -5.32
N CYS A 111 11.58 -3.87 -6.01
CA CYS A 111 11.21 -3.47 -7.37
C CYS A 111 10.83 -1.99 -7.44
N GLY A 112 10.00 -1.51 -6.50
CA GLY A 112 9.62 -0.11 -6.38
C GLY A 112 10.83 0.83 -6.20
N MET A 113 11.82 0.43 -5.39
CA MET A 113 13.06 1.19 -5.21
C MET A 113 13.87 1.29 -6.52
N LEU A 114 13.97 0.19 -7.28
CA LEU A 114 14.64 0.18 -8.57
C LEU A 114 13.91 1.06 -9.60
N CYS A 115 12.57 1.00 -9.63
CA CYS A 115 11.77 1.87 -10.47
C CYS A 115 11.97 3.35 -10.11
N ALA A 116 11.98 3.69 -8.82
CA ALA A 116 12.20 5.06 -8.36
C ALA A 116 13.59 5.59 -8.73
N TYR A 117 14.64 4.78 -8.58
CA TYR A 117 16.00 5.17 -8.95
C TYR A 117 16.16 5.41 -10.46
N ASN A 118 15.54 4.57 -11.29
CA ASN A 118 15.60 4.67 -12.75
C ASN A 118 14.55 5.64 -13.35
N TYR A 119 13.68 6.23 -12.53
CA TYR A 119 12.60 7.11 -12.98
C TYR A 119 13.10 8.26 -13.88
N PRO A 120 14.18 9.01 -13.53
CA PRO A 120 14.67 10.09 -14.39
C PRO A 120 15.15 9.60 -15.77
N HIS A 121 15.72 8.41 -15.84
CA HIS A 121 16.16 7.82 -17.11
C HIS A 121 14.96 7.43 -17.98
N PHE A 122 13.92 6.86 -17.37
CA PHE A 122 12.68 6.52 -18.05
C PHE A 122 11.93 7.78 -18.54
N GLU A 123 11.90 8.83 -17.71
CA GLU A 123 11.31 10.13 -18.06
C GLU A 123 12.02 10.78 -19.25
N ASN A 124 13.36 10.82 -19.24
CA ASN A 124 14.16 11.32 -20.35
C ASN A 124 13.92 10.51 -21.64
N TYR A 125 13.85 9.18 -21.52
CA TYR A 125 13.58 8.31 -22.65
C TYR A 125 12.19 8.54 -23.24
N MET A 126 11.17 8.70 -22.40
CA MET A 126 9.83 9.01 -22.89
C MET A 126 9.78 10.39 -23.54
N THR A 127 10.43 11.39 -22.94
CA THR A 127 10.51 12.75 -23.50
C THR A 127 11.17 12.73 -24.88
N TYR A 128 12.18 11.90 -25.08
CA TYR A 128 12.78 11.65 -26.39
C TYR A 128 11.81 11.00 -27.39
N LEU A 129 11.00 10.02 -26.95
CA LEU A 129 9.98 9.40 -27.80
C LEU A 129 8.85 10.37 -28.17
N ASP A 130 8.52 11.30 -27.27
CA ASP A 130 7.46 12.29 -27.44
C ASP A 130 7.92 13.53 -28.24
N SER A 131 9.23 13.76 -28.37
CA SER A 131 9.77 14.91 -29.09
C SER A 131 9.45 14.86 -30.60
N LYS A 132 9.26 16.05 -31.20
CA LYS A 132 9.00 16.18 -32.63
C LYS A 132 10.13 15.50 -33.43
N SER A 133 9.74 14.60 -34.34
CA SER A 133 10.67 13.95 -35.26
C SER A 133 11.18 14.96 -36.29
N ALA A 134 12.48 14.97 -36.55
CA ALA A 134 13.06 15.78 -37.61
C ALA A 134 12.81 15.15 -38.99
N ASP A 135 12.86 13.82 -39.05
CA ASP A 135 12.68 13.03 -40.28
C ASP A 135 11.57 11.99 -40.17
N SER A 136 10.99 11.63 -41.31
CA SER A 136 10.01 10.53 -41.42
C SER A 136 10.58 9.19 -40.94
N LYS A 137 11.87 8.92 -41.20
CA LYS A 137 12.57 7.73 -40.72
C LYS A 137 12.70 7.69 -39.19
N GLU A 138 12.93 8.84 -38.56
CA GLU A 138 13.01 8.96 -37.10
C GLU A 138 11.63 8.73 -36.46
N SER A 139 10.58 9.27 -37.07
CA SER A 139 9.18 9.05 -36.64
C SER A 139 8.82 7.56 -36.66
N LEU A 140 9.13 6.87 -37.76
CA LEU A 140 8.92 5.43 -37.88
C LEU A 140 9.70 4.65 -36.81
N ARG A 141 10.97 5.00 -36.55
CA ARG A 141 11.78 4.37 -35.50
C ARG A 141 11.16 4.54 -34.10
N LYS A 142 10.75 5.76 -33.74
CA LYS A 142 10.11 6.03 -32.42
C LYS A 142 8.79 5.25 -32.29
N LEU A 143 8.01 5.16 -33.36
CA LEU A 143 6.78 4.37 -33.38
C LEU A 143 7.06 2.87 -33.20
N LEU A 144 8.02 2.32 -33.96
CA LEU A 144 8.41 0.91 -33.85
C LEU A 144 8.90 0.55 -32.43
N ILE A 145 9.69 1.43 -31.81
CA ILE A 145 10.13 1.26 -30.42
C ILE A 145 8.93 1.19 -29.48
N ARG A 146 7.98 2.13 -29.58
CA ARG A 146 6.76 2.12 -28.75
C ARG A 146 5.96 0.84 -28.94
N MET A 147 5.73 0.45 -30.20
CA MET A 147 4.98 -0.77 -30.52
C MET A 147 5.70 -2.01 -30.02
N GLY A 148 7.03 -2.06 -30.13
CA GLY A 148 7.86 -3.16 -29.62
C GLY A 148 7.78 -3.29 -28.11
N ILE A 149 7.92 -2.19 -27.36
CA ILE A 149 7.79 -2.20 -25.90
C ILE A 149 6.36 -2.59 -25.48
N ALA A 150 5.34 -2.05 -26.14
CA ALA A 150 3.95 -2.41 -25.86
C ALA A 150 3.69 -3.90 -26.11
N ALA A 151 4.12 -4.43 -27.25
CA ALA A 151 3.97 -5.84 -27.60
C ALA A 151 4.72 -6.74 -26.60
N ALA A 152 5.93 -6.36 -26.18
CA ALA A 152 6.69 -7.09 -25.18
C ALA A 152 5.96 -7.11 -23.82
N CYS A 153 5.45 -5.97 -23.34
CA CYS A 153 4.69 -5.89 -22.09
C CYS A 153 3.37 -6.68 -22.16
N ILE A 154 2.65 -6.63 -23.28
CA ILE A 154 1.42 -7.42 -23.46
C ILE A 154 1.76 -8.92 -23.47
N CYS A 155 2.79 -9.32 -24.21
CA CYS A 155 3.23 -10.72 -24.26
C CYS A 155 3.62 -11.23 -22.87
N LEU A 156 4.47 -10.50 -22.14
CA LEU A 156 4.87 -10.83 -20.77
C LEU A 156 3.67 -10.90 -19.82
N GLY A 157 2.76 -9.94 -19.89
CA GLY A 157 1.55 -9.91 -19.08
C GLY A 157 0.62 -11.09 -19.38
N CYS A 158 0.43 -11.44 -20.65
CA CYS A 158 -0.37 -12.59 -21.07
C CYS A 158 0.27 -13.91 -20.62
N VAL A 159 1.58 -14.08 -20.82
CA VAL A 159 2.31 -15.25 -20.35
C VAL A 159 2.13 -15.40 -18.85
N TRP A 160 2.36 -14.35 -18.06
CA TRP A 160 2.15 -14.37 -16.61
C TRP A 160 0.71 -14.73 -16.23
N PHE A 161 -0.28 -14.14 -16.90
CA PHE A 161 -1.70 -14.40 -16.61
C PHE A 161 -2.06 -15.88 -16.84
N PHE A 162 -1.68 -16.46 -17.97
CA PHE A 162 -2.03 -17.84 -18.29
C PHE A 162 -1.18 -18.88 -17.54
N SER A 163 0.05 -18.53 -17.15
CA SER A 163 0.97 -19.46 -16.46
C SER A 163 0.91 -19.40 -14.94
N VAL A 164 0.69 -18.22 -14.35
CA VAL A 164 0.79 -18.00 -12.90
C VAL A 164 -0.57 -17.79 -12.27
N MET A 165 -1.45 -16.96 -12.85
CA MET A 165 -2.70 -16.57 -12.20
C MET A 165 -3.67 -17.75 -12.00
N GLY A 166 -3.60 -18.76 -12.86
CA GLY A 166 -4.43 -19.97 -12.78
C GLY A 166 -3.91 -21.05 -11.81
N LEU A 167 -2.79 -20.83 -11.13
CA LEU A 167 -2.21 -21.82 -10.21
C LEU A 167 -3.06 -21.98 -8.94
N GLU A 168 -2.98 -23.17 -8.32
CA GLU A 168 -3.58 -23.41 -7.02
C GLU A 168 -2.98 -22.48 -5.96
N LYS A 169 -3.79 -22.07 -4.97
CA LYS A 169 -3.46 -21.12 -3.91
C LYS A 169 -2.06 -21.31 -3.30
N TYR A 170 -1.69 -22.52 -2.87
CA TYR A 170 -0.41 -22.76 -2.21
C TYR A 170 0.77 -22.58 -3.17
N THR A 171 0.68 -23.16 -4.36
CA THR A 171 1.68 -23.01 -5.42
C THR A 171 1.80 -21.56 -5.84
N TYR A 172 0.67 -20.88 -6.04
CA TYR A 172 0.63 -19.45 -6.35
C TYR A 172 1.34 -18.62 -5.27
N ASN A 173 1.06 -18.86 -3.98
CA ASN A 173 1.69 -18.12 -2.89
C ASN A 173 3.21 -18.29 -2.86
N SER A 174 3.75 -19.42 -3.29
CA SER A 174 5.21 -19.62 -3.41
C SER A 174 5.82 -18.83 -4.57
N TYR A 175 5.12 -18.69 -5.71
CA TYR A 175 5.59 -17.91 -6.87
C TYR A 175 5.25 -16.42 -6.79
N HIS A 176 4.25 -16.05 -5.99
CA HIS A 176 3.71 -14.70 -5.90
C HIS A 176 4.79 -13.66 -5.57
N PRO A 177 5.67 -13.85 -4.56
CA PRO A 177 6.68 -12.85 -4.21
C PRO A 177 7.58 -12.47 -5.37
N TYR A 178 7.89 -13.41 -6.26
CA TYR A 178 8.84 -13.21 -7.35
C TYR A 178 8.18 -12.68 -8.63
N THR A 179 6.91 -13.00 -8.85
CA THR A 179 6.24 -12.78 -10.13
C THR A 179 5.16 -11.71 -10.11
N SER A 180 4.63 -11.34 -8.93
CA SER A 180 3.54 -10.37 -8.78
C SER A 180 3.88 -8.98 -9.33
N MET A 181 5.16 -8.63 -9.44
CA MET A 181 5.61 -7.36 -9.99
C MET A 181 5.46 -7.25 -11.50
N ILE A 182 5.42 -8.38 -12.22
CA ILE A 182 5.32 -8.42 -13.68
C ILE A 182 4.06 -7.69 -14.18
N PRO A 183 2.84 -8.05 -13.74
CA PRO A 183 1.62 -7.36 -14.20
C PRO A 183 1.62 -5.87 -13.81
N VAL A 184 2.16 -5.51 -12.65
CA VAL A 184 2.23 -4.12 -12.17
C VAL A 184 3.14 -3.28 -13.08
N VAL A 185 4.35 -3.75 -13.35
CA VAL A 185 5.31 -3.05 -14.22
C VAL A 185 4.77 -2.98 -15.66
N CYS A 186 4.21 -4.08 -16.18
CA CYS A 186 3.58 -4.09 -17.50
C CYS A 186 2.46 -3.06 -17.60
N PHE A 187 1.59 -2.98 -16.59
CA PHE A 187 0.54 -1.98 -16.54
C PHE A 187 1.10 -0.56 -16.52
N ILE A 188 2.08 -0.26 -15.67
CA ILE A 188 2.70 1.07 -15.58
C ILE A 188 3.31 1.48 -16.93
N VAL A 189 4.06 0.58 -17.58
CA VAL A 189 4.70 0.86 -18.88
C VAL A 189 3.64 1.09 -19.96
N LEU A 190 2.69 0.17 -20.11
CA LEU A 190 1.62 0.28 -21.12
C LEU A 190 0.76 1.53 -20.93
N ARG A 191 0.46 1.88 -19.68
CA ARG A 191 -0.29 3.07 -19.33
C ARG A 191 0.44 4.36 -19.69
N ASN A 192 1.78 4.35 -19.62
CA ASN A 192 2.63 5.52 -19.82
C ASN A 192 3.28 5.61 -21.21
N ILE A 193 3.16 4.61 -22.07
CA ILE A 193 3.89 4.56 -23.33
C ILE A 193 3.42 5.58 -24.39
N HIS A 194 2.17 6.00 -24.29
CA HIS A 194 1.55 6.91 -25.25
C HIS A 194 0.99 8.15 -24.53
N PRO A 195 1.25 9.38 -25.03
CA PRO A 195 0.77 10.62 -24.40
C PRO A 195 -0.75 10.65 -24.15
N LYS A 196 -1.55 10.27 -25.16
CA LYS A 196 -3.02 10.15 -25.00
C LYS A 196 -3.40 9.23 -23.84
N LEU A 197 -2.78 8.04 -23.72
CA LEU A 197 -3.08 7.15 -22.61
C LEU A 197 -2.75 7.85 -21.29
N ARG A 198 -1.55 8.41 -21.13
CA ARG A 198 -1.16 9.10 -19.89
C ARG A 198 -2.10 10.24 -19.50
N SER A 199 -2.60 11.03 -20.47
CA SER A 199 -3.41 12.23 -20.19
C SER A 199 -4.86 11.93 -19.79
N TYR A 200 -5.47 10.86 -20.32
CA TYR A 200 -6.87 10.54 -20.03
C TYR A 200 -6.98 9.48 -18.94
N HIS A 201 -7.72 9.76 -17.87
CA HIS A 201 -8.03 8.82 -16.82
C HIS A 201 -9.51 8.88 -16.47
N ILE A 202 -10.03 7.79 -15.90
CA ILE A 202 -11.42 7.75 -15.42
C ILE A 202 -11.46 8.44 -14.05
N GLY A 203 -12.20 9.55 -13.97
CA GLY A 203 -12.30 10.35 -12.75
C GLY A 203 -12.82 9.57 -11.54
N LEU A 204 -13.75 8.64 -11.75
CA LEU A 204 -14.28 7.76 -10.70
C LEU A 204 -13.17 6.93 -10.05
N PHE A 205 -12.32 6.26 -10.85
CA PHE A 205 -11.22 5.46 -10.31
C PHE A 205 -10.15 6.31 -9.65
N ALA A 206 -9.90 7.53 -10.14
CA ALA A 206 -9.02 8.46 -9.47
C ALA A 206 -9.59 8.94 -8.12
N TRP A 207 -10.90 9.15 -8.02
CA TRP A 207 -11.57 9.52 -6.77
C TRP A 207 -11.57 8.36 -5.76
N LEU A 208 -11.96 7.14 -6.20
CA LEU A 208 -11.85 5.93 -5.37
C LEU A 208 -10.41 5.69 -4.91
N GLY A 209 -9.45 5.90 -5.82
CA GLY A 209 -8.00 5.85 -5.56
C GLY A 209 -7.54 6.75 -4.40
N LYS A 210 -8.17 7.91 -4.22
CA LYS A 210 -7.84 8.86 -3.15
C LYS A 210 -8.32 8.41 -1.77
N ILE A 211 -9.42 7.66 -1.72
CA ILE A 211 -10.07 7.17 -0.48
C ILE A 211 -9.81 5.68 -0.23
N THR A 212 -8.83 5.08 -0.93
CA THR A 212 -8.55 3.63 -0.93
C THR A 212 -8.37 3.04 0.45
N LEU A 213 -7.62 3.74 1.31
CA LEU A 213 -7.34 3.30 2.67
C LEU A 213 -8.64 3.22 3.49
N GLU A 214 -9.44 4.28 3.43
CA GLU A 214 -10.68 4.39 4.19
C GLU A 214 -11.73 3.40 3.67
N THR A 215 -11.77 3.16 2.36
CA THR A 215 -12.57 2.09 1.75
C THR A 215 -12.09 0.70 2.19
N TYR A 216 -10.78 0.45 2.22
CA TYR A 216 -10.22 -0.84 2.67
C TYR A 216 -10.58 -1.16 4.13
N LEU A 217 -10.54 -0.17 5.02
CA LEU A 217 -10.91 -0.39 6.42
C LEU A 217 -12.43 -0.54 6.58
N SER A 218 -13.18 0.32 5.90
CA SER A 218 -14.65 0.31 6.00
C SER A 218 -15.25 -0.99 5.47
N GLN A 219 -14.63 -1.65 4.48
CA GLN A 219 -15.18 -2.90 3.94
C GLN A 219 -15.18 -4.02 5.00
N LEU A 220 -14.18 -4.04 5.90
CA LEU A 220 -14.06 -5.04 6.96
C LEU A 220 -15.15 -4.89 8.02
N HIS A 221 -15.74 -3.69 8.15
CA HIS A 221 -16.76 -3.40 9.16
C HIS A 221 -18.18 -3.24 8.59
N ILE A 222 -18.31 -2.86 7.32
CA ILE A 222 -19.60 -2.63 6.67
C ILE A 222 -20.00 -3.82 5.81
N TYR A 223 -19.10 -4.30 4.94
CA TYR A 223 -19.41 -5.45 4.07
C TYR A 223 -19.22 -6.79 4.78
N LEU A 224 -18.12 -6.93 5.52
CA LEU A 224 -17.64 -8.21 6.06
C LEU A 224 -17.79 -8.26 7.58
N MET A 225 -19.01 -8.07 8.07
CA MET A 225 -19.32 -8.07 9.50
C MET A 225 -18.98 -9.39 10.19
N ALA A 226 -18.71 -9.32 11.49
CA ALA A 226 -18.32 -10.46 12.33
C ALA A 226 -17.10 -11.22 11.77
N ASN A 227 -16.04 -10.49 11.38
CA ASN A 227 -14.82 -11.04 10.78
C ASN A 227 -15.11 -11.86 9.52
N ALA A 228 -15.82 -11.25 8.56
CA ALA A 228 -16.19 -11.85 7.27
C ALA A 228 -17.13 -13.08 7.36
N ARG A 229 -17.82 -13.28 8.48
CA ARG A 229 -18.78 -14.38 8.64
C ARG A 229 -20.19 -14.01 8.20
N THR A 230 -20.52 -12.73 8.18
CA THR A 230 -21.88 -12.24 7.90
C THR A 230 -21.87 -11.03 6.97
N LEU A 231 -22.90 -10.91 6.15
CA LEU A 231 -23.13 -9.76 5.27
C LEU A 231 -24.24 -8.88 5.85
N LEU A 232 -24.14 -7.58 5.62
CA LEU A 232 -25.17 -6.63 6.00
C LEU A 232 -26.36 -6.73 5.05
N VAL A 233 -27.54 -7.06 5.57
CA VAL A 233 -28.77 -7.19 4.80
C VAL A 233 -29.81 -6.20 5.34
N PHE A 234 -30.19 -5.25 4.49
CA PHE A 234 -31.28 -4.30 4.73
C PHE A 234 -32.55 -4.71 3.98
N LEU A 235 -32.41 -5.38 2.84
CA LEU A 235 -33.50 -5.76 1.95
C LEU A 235 -33.48 -7.27 1.74
N ASP A 236 -34.26 -7.97 2.55
CA ASP A 236 -34.43 -9.42 2.44
C ASP A 236 -35.10 -9.78 1.10
N GLY A 237 -34.58 -10.82 0.43
CA GLY A 237 -35.10 -11.31 -0.85
C GLY A 237 -34.59 -10.58 -2.11
N TYR A 238 -33.91 -9.43 -1.98
CA TYR A 238 -33.39 -8.65 -3.12
C TYR A 238 -31.87 -8.43 -3.04
N PRO A 239 -31.04 -9.44 -3.33
CA PRO A 239 -29.59 -9.39 -3.08
C PRO A 239 -28.86 -8.29 -3.85
N MET A 240 -29.23 -8.03 -5.11
CA MET A 240 -28.59 -6.99 -5.93
C MET A 240 -28.95 -5.57 -5.45
N LEU A 241 -30.19 -5.37 -5.00
CA LEU A 241 -30.63 -4.07 -4.48
C LEU A 241 -30.00 -3.80 -3.11
N ASN A 242 -29.92 -4.83 -2.26
CA ASN A 242 -29.18 -4.76 -1.01
C ASN A 242 -27.70 -4.43 -1.26
N PHE A 243 -27.05 -5.11 -2.21
CA PHE A 243 -25.66 -4.82 -2.58
C PHE A 243 -25.47 -3.37 -3.04
N ALA A 244 -26.35 -2.85 -3.91
CA ALA A 244 -26.28 -1.47 -4.36
C ALA A 244 -26.44 -0.47 -3.19
N LEU A 245 -27.40 -0.71 -2.30
CA LEU A 245 -27.64 0.14 -1.13
C LEU A 245 -26.46 0.12 -0.15
N VAL A 246 -25.95 -1.07 0.19
CA VAL A 246 -24.77 -1.23 1.05
C VAL A 246 -23.55 -0.56 0.40
N THR A 247 -23.38 -0.67 -0.92
CA THR A 247 -22.30 0.02 -1.66
C THR A 247 -22.36 1.53 -1.49
N ILE A 248 -23.56 2.12 -1.61
CA ILE A 248 -23.75 3.57 -1.44
C ILE A 248 -23.37 3.99 -0.01
N LEU A 249 -23.90 3.29 1.00
CA LEU A 249 -23.61 3.58 2.40
C LEU A 249 -22.10 3.45 2.70
N TYR A 250 -21.50 2.37 2.23
CA TYR A 250 -20.07 2.10 2.34
C TYR A 250 -19.21 3.23 1.75
N LEU A 251 -19.51 3.68 0.54
CA LEU A 251 -18.76 4.75 -0.11
C LEU A 251 -18.94 6.10 0.59
N VAL A 252 -20.16 6.40 1.06
CA VAL A 252 -20.44 7.63 1.81
C VAL A 252 -19.66 7.65 3.13
N VAL A 253 -19.70 6.55 3.91
CA VAL A 253 -18.95 6.44 5.17
C VAL A 253 -17.45 6.54 4.92
N SER A 254 -16.93 5.83 3.92
CA SER A 254 -15.50 5.88 3.56
C SER A 254 -15.05 7.30 3.18
N HIS A 255 -15.86 8.02 2.40
CA HIS A 255 -15.57 9.41 2.04
C HIS A 255 -15.61 10.35 3.26
N ARG A 256 -16.56 10.16 4.18
CA ARG A 256 -16.62 10.96 5.42
C ARG A 256 -15.40 10.70 6.31
N LEU A 257 -14.99 9.43 6.47
CA LEU A 257 -13.77 9.07 7.20
C LEU A 257 -12.53 9.70 6.56
N PHE A 258 -12.46 9.74 5.23
CA PHE A 258 -11.35 10.39 4.52
C PHE A 258 -11.26 11.89 4.82
N VAL A 259 -12.38 12.61 4.79
CA VAL A 259 -12.42 14.06 5.12
C VAL A 259 -11.97 14.27 6.57
N ILE A 260 -12.57 13.55 7.52
CA ILE A 260 -12.25 13.69 8.95
C ILE A 260 -10.78 13.35 9.23
N THR A 261 -10.25 12.27 8.63
CA THR A 261 -8.85 11.86 8.82
C THR A 261 -7.89 12.92 8.31
N ASN A 262 -8.18 13.55 7.18
CA ASN A 262 -7.36 14.64 6.65
C ASN A 262 -7.45 15.90 7.52
N ASP A 263 -8.63 16.26 8.00
CA ASP A 263 -8.81 17.42 8.88
C ASP A 263 -8.06 17.21 10.21
N CYS A 264 -8.18 16.03 10.82
CA CYS A 264 -7.41 15.64 12.00
C CYS A 264 -5.90 15.68 11.72
N SER A 265 -5.46 15.17 10.57
CA SER A 265 -4.04 15.20 10.18
C SER A 265 -3.52 16.63 10.02
N ASN A 266 -4.28 17.52 9.39
CA ASN A 266 -3.91 18.92 9.19
C ASN A 266 -3.88 19.68 10.52
N PHE A 267 -4.77 19.35 11.44
CA PHE A 267 -4.79 19.93 12.79
C PHE A 267 -3.61 19.45 13.63
N LEU A 268 -3.32 18.15 13.67
CA LEU A 268 -2.27 17.56 14.51
C LEU A 268 -0.86 17.82 13.96
N LEU A 269 -0.70 17.79 12.64
CA LEU A 269 0.56 18.01 11.93
C LEU A 269 0.41 19.18 10.95
N PRO A 270 0.27 20.42 11.45
CA PRO A 270 0.24 21.58 10.59
C PRO A 270 1.52 21.67 9.75
N HIS A 271 1.41 22.14 8.51
CA HIS A 271 2.54 22.27 7.58
C HIS A 271 3.64 23.25 8.04
N THR A 272 3.43 23.95 9.15
CA THR A 272 4.43 24.81 9.79
C THR A 272 5.46 23.97 10.53
N LYS A 273 6.75 24.28 10.40
CA LYS A 273 7.85 23.60 11.13
C LYS A 273 7.85 23.87 12.65
N ASP A 274 6.79 24.47 13.19
CA ASP A 274 6.67 24.88 14.59
C ASP A 274 6.35 23.69 15.48
N MET A 275 7.39 23.01 15.97
CA MET A 275 7.25 21.83 16.84
C MET A 275 6.44 22.11 18.12
N ARG A 276 6.47 23.35 18.65
CA ARG A 276 5.66 23.75 19.81
C ARG A 276 4.16 23.71 19.53
N ARG A 277 3.72 24.10 18.33
CA ARG A 277 2.30 24.04 17.94
C ARG A 277 1.83 22.61 17.75
N VAL A 278 2.66 21.77 17.13
CA VAL A 278 2.43 20.32 17.02
C VAL A 278 2.24 19.71 18.40
N LEU A 279 3.20 19.94 19.33
CA LEU A 279 3.13 19.39 20.68
C LEU A 279 1.89 19.84 21.44
N ARG A 280 1.52 21.12 21.33
CA ARG A 280 0.29 21.66 21.93
C ARG A 280 -0.96 20.99 21.36
N ASN A 281 -1.05 20.83 20.05
CA ASN A 281 -2.21 20.23 19.40
C ASN A 281 -2.34 18.75 19.80
N PHE A 282 -1.22 18.01 19.85
CA PHE A 282 -1.19 16.65 20.40
C PHE A 282 -1.63 16.59 21.85
N ALA A 283 -1.15 17.49 22.71
CA ALA A 283 -1.56 17.56 24.11
C ALA A 283 -3.05 17.86 24.25
N CYS A 284 -3.60 18.80 23.47
CA CYS A 284 -5.03 19.09 23.44
C CYS A 284 -5.86 17.87 23.00
N THR A 285 -5.44 17.16 21.94
CA THR A 285 -6.14 15.96 21.48
C THR A 285 -6.05 14.82 22.49
N ALA A 286 -4.90 14.63 23.14
CA ALA A 286 -4.75 13.64 24.21
C ALA A 286 -5.64 13.96 25.41
N LEU A 287 -5.71 15.23 25.82
CA LEU A 287 -6.60 15.69 26.88
C LEU A 287 -8.07 15.47 26.52
N LEU A 288 -8.49 15.83 25.30
CA LEU A 288 -9.86 15.59 24.82
C LEU A 288 -10.20 14.10 24.81
N PHE A 289 -9.26 13.26 24.37
CA PHE A 289 -9.44 11.82 24.37
C PHE A 289 -9.57 11.26 25.79
N LEU A 290 -8.69 11.68 26.72
CA LEU A 290 -8.78 11.28 28.13
C LEU A 290 -10.09 11.75 28.79
N LEU A 291 -10.55 12.96 28.47
CA LEU A 291 -11.84 13.46 28.95
C LEU A 291 -13.00 12.62 28.40
N SER A 292 -13.00 12.28 27.11
CA SER A 292 -14.03 11.42 26.51
C SER A 292 -14.05 10.01 27.13
N MET A 293 -12.87 9.44 27.40
CA MET A 293 -12.74 8.16 28.10
C MET A 293 -13.25 8.27 29.53
N GLY A 294 -12.89 9.34 30.25
CA GLY A 294 -13.39 9.61 31.60
C GLY A 294 -14.92 9.66 31.64
N VAL A 295 -15.55 10.39 30.72
CA VAL A 295 -17.02 10.45 30.60
C VAL A 295 -17.61 9.07 30.30
N PHE A 296 -17.01 8.30 29.38
CA PHE A 296 -17.47 6.95 29.07
C PHE A 296 -17.42 6.01 30.30
N PHE A 297 -16.34 6.06 31.07
CA PHE A 297 -16.22 5.29 32.30
C PHE A 297 -17.21 5.76 33.38
N SER A 298 -17.45 7.08 33.51
CA SER A 298 -18.46 7.60 34.44
C SER A 298 -19.89 7.18 34.08
N VAL A 299 -20.23 7.14 32.79
CA VAL A 299 -21.55 6.70 32.31
C VAL A 299 -21.76 5.20 32.48
N LYS A 300 -20.71 4.37 32.43
CA LYS A 300 -20.80 2.92 32.69
C LYS A 300 -20.95 2.55 34.17
N ILE A 301 -20.67 3.47 35.09
CA ILE A 301 -20.76 3.25 36.55
C ILE A 301 -22.15 3.61 37.09
N LEU A 302 -22.98 4.32 36.30
CA LEU A 302 -24.40 4.56 36.53
C LEU A 302 -25.27 3.46 35.90
#